data_AF-A0A954ISY8-F1
#
_entry.id   AF-A0A954ISY8-F1
#
_cell.length_a   1.000
_cell.length_b   1.000
_cell.length_c   1.000
_cell.angle_alpha   90.00
_cell.angle_beta   90.00
_cell.angle_gamma   90.00
#
_symmetry.space_group_name_H-M   'P 1'
#
loop_
_entity.id
_entity.type
_entity.pdbx_description
1 polymer ?
#
loop_
_entity_poly.entity_id
_entity_poly.type
_entity_poly.pdbx_seq_one_letter_code
_entity_poly.pdbx_strand_id
1 'polypeptide(L)' 'MNKIIHGDSLEWMRDQPDKSVDLVFGSPPYEAARKYNIDFKLKGEDWVKWMFDISVEALRITKGLVAWVVD' A
#
# COMPACT_ATOMS: atom_id res chain seq x y z
N MET A 1 15.93 11.38 -10.98
CA MET A 1 16.70 10.12 -10.81
C MET A 1 15.81 9.14 -10.07
N ASN A 2 15.68 7.91 -10.56
CA ASN A 2 14.74 6.92 -10.04
C ASN A 2 15.45 6.00 -9.03
N LYS A 3 14.78 5.68 -7.91
CA LYS A 3 15.33 4.82 -6.85
C LYS A 3 14.27 3.80 -6.42
N ILE A 4 14.74 2.61 -6.05
CA ILE A 4 13.92 1.58 -5.40
C ILE A 4 14.26 1.60 -3.92
N ILE A 5 13.22 1.64 -3.08
CA ILE A 5 13.35 1.65 -1.62
C ILE A 5 12.88 0.28 -1.14
N HIS A 6 13.72 -0.40 -0.36
CA HIS A 6 13.36 -1.67 0.28
C HIS A 6 12.93 -1.39 1.73
N GLY A 7 11.68 -1.69 2.06
CA GLY A 7 11.09 -1.47 3.37
C GLY A 7 9.59 -1.73 3.39
N ASP A 8 8.99 -1.58 4.56
CA ASP A 8 7.53 -1.60 4.71
C ASP A 8 6.93 -0.32 4.12
N SER A 9 5.95 -0.46 3.22
CA SER A 9 5.37 0.69 2.53
C SER A 9 4.60 1.61 3.45
N LEU A 10 3.92 1.08 4.48
CA LEU A 10 3.13 1.90 5.40
C LEU A 10 4.04 2.78 6.25
N GLU A 11 5.11 2.22 6.81
CA GLU A 11 6.10 2.99 7.57
C GLU A 11 6.78 4.04 6.68
N TRP A 12 7.16 3.68 5.45
CA TRP A 12 7.73 4.65 4.53
C TRP A 12 6.78 5.82 4.24
N MET A 13 5.49 5.55 4.03
CA MET A 13 4.49 6.60 3.77
C MET A 13 4.29 7.51 4.99
N ARG A 14 4.30 6.97 6.22
CA ARG A 14 4.18 7.76 7.46
C ARG A 14 5.28 8.81 7.62
N ASP A 15 6.48 8.51 7.12
CA ASP A 15 7.62 9.44 7.15
C ASP A 15 7.55 10.52 6.05
N GLN A 16 6.62 10.42 5.09
CA GLN A 16 6.51 11.40 4.00
C GLN A 16 5.60 12.58 4.39
N PRO A 17 5.91 13.80 3.91
CA PRO A 17 5.01 14.95 4.07
C PRO A 17 3.68 14.74 3.34
N ASP A 18 2.64 15.41 3.83
CA ASP A 18 1.35 15.49 3.15
C ASP A 18 1.52 15.99 1.71
N LYS A 19 0.76 15.43 0.77
CA LYS A 19 0.72 15.88 -0.63
C LYS A 19 2.11 15.95 -1.28
N SER A 20 3.02 15.06 -0.92
CA SER A 20 4.39 14.99 -1.46
C SER A 20 4.52 14.14 -2.73
N VAL A 21 3.53 13.28 -3.02
CA VAL A 21 3.52 12.36 -4.16
C VAL A 21 2.37 12.70 -5.12
N ASP A 22 2.59 12.60 -6.43
CA ASP A 22 1.56 12.94 -7.43
C ASP A 22 0.57 11.79 -7.72
N LEU A 23 1.01 10.53 -7.55
CA LEU A 23 0.22 9.32 -7.79
C LEU A 23 0.69 8.19 -6.86
N VAL A 24 -0.25 7.49 -6.24
CA VAL A 24 0.00 6.19 -5.60
C VAL A 24 -0.66 5.10 -6.43
N PHE A 25 0.11 4.08 -6.80
CA PHE A 25 -0.36 2.94 -7.55
C PHE A 25 0.27 1.66 -7.02
N GLY A 26 -0.53 0.61 -6.79
CA GLY A 26 -0.01 -0.66 -6.31
C GLY A 26 -0.98 -1.82 -6.44
N SER A 27 -0.46 -3.02 -6.20
CA SER A 27 -1.19 -4.29 -6.20
C SER A 27 -0.89 -5.04 -4.89
N PRO A 28 -1.54 -4.69 -3.77
CA PRO A 28 -1.33 -5.38 -2.51
C PRO A 28 -1.65 -6.87 -2.61
N PRO A 29 -1.06 -7.74 -1.76
CA PRO A 29 -1.42 -9.15 -1.71
C PRO A 29 -2.85 -9.32 -1.21
N TYR A 30 -3.67 -10.05 -1.96
CA TYR A 30 -5.06 -10.37 -1.60
C TYR A 30 -5.14 -11.74 -0.97
N GLU A 31 -5.48 -11.78 0.32
CA GLU A 31 -5.69 -12.99 1.13
C GLU A 31 -4.96 -14.24 0.59
N ALA A 32 -5.70 -15.15 -0.05
CA ALA A 32 -5.20 -16.36 -0.69
C ALA A 32 -5.19 -16.31 -2.24
N ALA A 33 -5.54 -15.18 -2.85
CA ALA A 33 -5.79 -15.07 -4.29
C ALA A 33 -4.52 -15.13 -5.14
N ARG A 34 -3.33 -14.86 -4.57
CA ARG A 34 -2.06 -14.88 -5.31
C ARG A 34 -1.02 -15.77 -4.60
N LYS A 35 -0.56 -16.81 -5.28
CA LYS A 35 0.55 -17.67 -4.85
C LYS A 35 1.89 -16.98 -5.12
N TYR A 36 2.15 -15.82 -4.53
CA TYR A 36 3.44 -15.13 -4.67
C TYR A 36 4.60 -15.84 -3.94
N ASN A 37 4.38 -17.04 -3.40
CA ASN A 37 5.32 -17.75 -2.53
C ASN A 37 5.77 -16.91 -1.32
N ILE A 38 4.92 -15.96 -0.92
CA ILE A 38 5.09 -15.10 0.25
C ILE A 38 4.18 -15.60 1.37
N ASP A 39 4.66 -15.52 2.61
CA ASP A 39 3.92 -15.97 3.79
C ASP A 39 2.90 -14.92 4.28
N PHE A 40 2.12 -14.37 3.35
CA PHE A 40 1.09 -13.38 3.66
C PHE A 40 -0.19 -14.09 4.14
N LYS A 41 -0.59 -13.82 5.38
CA LYS A 41 -1.63 -14.60 6.10
C LYS A 41 -2.87 -13.81 6.49
N LEU A 42 -2.90 -12.50 6.24
CA LEU A 42 -4.06 -11.68 6.62
C LEU A 42 -5.28 -12.08 5.79
N LYS A 43 -6.42 -12.21 6.46
CA LYS A 43 -7.71 -12.61 5.87
C LYS A 43 -8.86 -11.83 6.49
N GLY A 44 -9.95 -11.66 5.75
CA GLY A 44 -11.16 -11.04 6.24
C GLY A 44 -10.90 -9.66 6.85
N GLU A 45 -11.42 -9.42 8.05
CA GLU A 45 -11.30 -8.12 8.72
C GLU A 45 -9.87 -7.67 8.97
N ASP A 46 -8.93 -8.59 9.26
CA ASP A 46 -7.55 -8.22 9.54
C ASP A 46 -6.85 -7.72 8.27
N TRP A 47 -7.19 -8.29 7.12
CA TRP A 47 -6.74 -7.78 5.82
C TRP A 47 -7.32 -6.40 5.53
N VAL A 48 -8.62 -6.22 5.80
CA VAL A 48 -9.31 -4.94 5.58
C VAL A 48 -8.71 -3.84 6.45
N LYS A 49 -8.46 -4.10 7.74
CA LYS A 49 -7.84 -3.13 8.66
C LYS A 49 -6.44 -2.75 8.19
N TRP A 50 -5.63 -3.73 7.80
CA TRP A 50 -4.29 -3.50 7.26
C TRP A 50 -4.31 -2.67 5.97
N MET A 51 -5.17 -2.99 5.01
CA MET A 51 -5.30 -2.21 3.78
C MET A 51 -5.90 -0.82 4.00
N PHE A 52 -6.75 -0.66 5.02
CA PHE A 52 -7.30 0.63 5.40
C PHE A 52 -6.19 1.59 5.84
N ASP A 53 -5.29 1.15 6.72
CA ASP A 53 -4.16 1.97 7.18
C ASP A 53 -3.25 2.39 6.01
N ILE A 54 -2.97 1.46 5.08
CA ILE A 54 -2.21 1.74 3.86
C ILE A 54 -2.93 2.77 2.99
N SER A 55 -4.24 2.61 2.80
CA SER A 55 -5.02 3.50 1.94
C SER A 55 -5.14 4.91 2.52
N VAL A 56 -5.27 5.04 3.85
CA VAL A 56 -5.32 6.34 4.53
C VAL A 56 -4.00 7.09 4.38
N GLU A 57 -2.86 6.42 4.61
CA GLU A 57 -1.56 7.07 4.44
C GLU A 57 -1.27 7.39 2.97
N ALA A 58 -1.63 6.50 2.04
CA ALA A 58 -1.54 6.77 0.60
C ALA A 58 -2.35 8.02 0.20
N LEU A 59 -3.56 8.17 0.75
CA LEU A 59 -4.41 9.35 0.52
C LEU A 59 -3.83 10.63 1.13
N ARG A 60 -3.16 10.55 2.28
CA ARG A 60 -2.52 11.70 2.94
C ARG A 60 -1.35 12.23 2.10
N ILE A 61 -0.49 11.34 1.61
CA ILE A 61 0.72 11.72 0.89
C ILE A 61 0.47 12.06 -0.58
N THR A 62 -0.62 11.57 -1.18
CA THR A 62 -0.96 11.86 -2.58
C THR A 62 -1.55 13.26 -2.74
N LYS A 63 -1.29 13.89 -3.88
CA LYS A 63 -1.99 15.10 -4.32
C LYS A 63 -3.30 14.80 -5.06
N GLY A 64 -3.52 13.54 -5.42
CA GLY A 64 -4.61 13.15 -6.31
C GLY A 64 -5.01 11.70 -6.15
N LEU A 65 -4.70 10.88 -7.16
CA LEU A 65 -5.22 9.52 -7.27
C LEU A 65 -4.43 8.51 -6.41
N VAL A 66 -5.17 7.62 -5.75
CA VAL A 66 -4.67 6.34 -5.25
C VAL A 66 -5.39 5.24 -6.03
N ALA A 67 -4.64 4.33 -6.64
CA ALA A 67 -5.20 3.23 -7.42
C ALA A 67 -4.62 1.89 -6.96
N TRP A 68 -5.51 1.02 -6.48
CA TRP A 68 -5.18 -0.36 -6.09
C TRP A 68 -5.72 -1.32 -7.14
N VAL A 69 -4.87 -2.15 -7.71
CA VAL A 69 -5.27 -3.20 -8.66
C VAL A 69 -5.61 -4.46 -7.89
N VAL A 70 -6.90 -4.73 -7.75
CA VAL A 70 -7.48 -5.88 -7.04
C VAL A 70 -7.97 -6.95 -8.02
N ASP A 71 -7.86 -8.23 -7.64
CA ASP A 71 -8.46 -9.40 -8.33
C ASP A 71 -9.54 -10.03 -7.43
#